data_AF-A0A0S4R1J2-F1
#
_entry.id   AF-A0A0S4R1J2-F1
#
_cell.length_a   1.000
_cell.length_b   1.000
_cell.length_c   1.000
_cell.angle_alpha   90.00
_cell.angle_beta   90.00
_cell.angle_gamma   90.00
#
_symmetry.space_group_name_H-M   'P 1'
#
loop_
_entity.id
_entity.type
_entity.pdbx_description
1 polymer ?
#
loop_
_entity_poly.entity_id
_entity_poly.type
_entity_poly.pdbx_seq_one_letter_code
_entity_poly.pdbx_strand_id
1 'polypeptide(L)'
;MLADFDPAVVGIAAQPFQLVGPDGDRIRRHVPDLLVLNSDGEATVVDVKAPSKRDHPEVRALMAWTRETVASRGWGFEEWYGAPPRLLANVSFLAWYRRRVVIEEALIPQVLGATAGGRAVVEWNGLCGRLILPWSGPWCCTRLSDPSALSAPGRSDGTSSGGGGLIA
;
A
#
# COMPACT_ATOMS: atom_id res chain seq x y z
N MET A 1 3.12 4.84 -1.26
CA MET A 1 3.42 4.31 -2.61
C MET A 1 2.68 5.06 -3.71
N LEU A 2 1.34 5.16 -3.69
CA LEU A 2 0.61 5.93 -4.71
C LEU A 2 0.93 7.43 -4.62
N ALA A 3 0.89 8.00 -3.42
CA ALA A 3 1.25 9.41 -3.20
C ALA A 3 2.67 9.76 -3.68
N ASP A 4 3.61 8.81 -3.61
CA ASP A 4 4.98 9.02 -4.10
C ASP A 4 5.08 9.15 -5.64
N PHE A 5 4.03 8.79 -6.37
CA PHE A 5 3.95 8.90 -7.84
C PHE A 5 2.99 10.01 -8.29
N ASP A 6 2.34 10.71 -7.36
CA ASP A 6 1.48 11.83 -7.67
C ASP A 6 2.36 13.08 -7.90
N PRO A 7 2.36 13.70 -9.09
CA PRO A 7 3.18 14.86 -9.38
C PRO A 7 2.82 16.11 -8.56
N ALA A 8 1.61 16.15 -7.98
CA ALA A 8 1.21 17.24 -7.10
C ALA A 8 1.83 17.12 -5.69
N VAL A 9 2.32 15.93 -5.30
CA VAL A 9 2.88 15.67 -3.97
C VAL A 9 4.37 16.00 -3.95
N VAL A 10 4.78 16.87 -3.03
CA VAL A 10 6.17 17.33 -2.87
C VAL A 10 6.81 16.85 -1.57
N GLY A 11 6.03 16.32 -0.63
CA GLY A 11 6.55 15.78 0.62
C GLY A 11 5.63 14.72 1.22
N ILE A 12 6.23 13.68 1.80
CA ILE A 12 5.52 12.62 2.51
C ILE A 12 6.28 12.30 3.79
N ALA A 13 5.57 12.27 4.92
CA ALA A 13 6.10 11.78 6.19
C ALA A 13 5.22 10.64 6.71
N ALA A 14 5.84 9.50 7.04
CA ALA A 14 5.15 8.38 7.65
C ALA A 14 5.12 8.52 9.17
N GLN A 15 3.97 8.24 9.79
CA GLN A 15 3.76 8.34 11.24
C GLN A 15 4.34 9.64 11.82
N PRO A 16 3.92 10.80 11.29
CA PRO A 16 4.65 12.06 11.42
C PRO A 16 4.65 12.61 12.85
N PHE A 17 3.59 12.35 13.62
CA PHE A 17 3.38 12.84 14.98
C PHE A 17 2.23 12.09 15.67
N GLN A 18 2.09 12.30 16.98
CA GLN A 18 0.94 11.85 17.75
C GLN A 18 -0.02 13.02 18.00
N LEU A 19 -1.26 12.87 17.55
CA LEU A 19 -2.38 13.71 17.94
C LEU A 19 -2.85 13.32 19.34
N VAL A 20 -3.02 14.31 20.21
CA VAL A 20 -3.59 14.16 21.55
C VAL A 20 -4.56 15.30 21.76
N GLY A 21 -5.79 14.98 22.18
CA GLY A 21 -6.81 16.01 22.40
C GLY A 21 -8.10 15.47 23.00
N PRO A 22 -9.01 16.39 23.40
CA PRO A 22 -10.31 16.01 23.94
C PRO A 22 -11.20 15.36 22.88
N ASP A 23 -11.95 14.35 23.28
CA ASP A 23 -13.00 13.66 22.52
C ASP A 23 -14.17 13.39 23.48
N GLY A 24 -15.06 14.38 23.64
CA GLY A 24 -16.09 14.33 24.68
C GLY A 24 -15.49 14.37 26.08
N ASP A 25 -15.77 13.35 26.88
CA ASP A 25 -15.31 13.21 28.27
C ASP A 25 -13.94 12.54 28.42
N ARG A 26 -13.33 12.09 27.31
CA ARG A 26 -12.03 11.41 27.30
C ARG A 26 -10.96 12.19 26.53
N ILE A 27 -9.70 11.86 26.81
CA ILE A 27 -8.57 12.27 25.97
C ILE A 27 -8.27 11.15 24.98
N ARG A 28 -8.30 11.48 23.69
CA ARG A 28 -7.95 10.57 22.61
C ARG A 28 -6.51 10.78 22.17
N ARG A 29 -5.87 9.68 21.74
CA ARG A 29 -4.54 9.67 21.15
C ARG A 29 -4.57 8.93 19.83
N HIS A 30 -3.88 9.45 18.82
CA HIS A 30 -3.82 8.86 17.49
C HIS A 30 -2.50 9.20 16.80
N VAL A 31 -1.92 8.24 16.08
CA VAL A 31 -0.76 8.49 15.20
C VAL A 31 -1.24 8.27 13.77
N PRO A 32 -1.38 9.32 12.96
CA PRO A 32 -1.79 9.16 11.57
C PRO A 32 -0.76 8.37 10.76
N ASP A 33 -1.22 7.67 9.73
CA ASP A 33 -0.32 6.86 8.90
C ASP A 33 0.62 7.72 8.06
N LEU A 34 0.11 8.80 7.45
CA LEU A 34 0.89 9.71 6.61
C LEU A 34 0.50 11.20 6.81
N LEU A 35 1.47 12.08 6.58
CA LEU A 35 1.26 13.48 6.23
C LEU A 35 1.78 13.70 4.81
N VAL A 36 0.93 14.25 3.95
CA VAL A 36 1.22 14.56 2.55
C VAL A 36 1.24 16.07 2.38
N LEU A 37 2.30 16.60 1.76
CA LEU A 37 2.42 18.00 1.39
C LEU A 37 2.29 18.12 -0.12
N ASN A 38 1.33 18.93 -0.57
CA ASN A 38 1.11 19.24 -1.98
C ASN A 38 1.95 20.46 -2.41
N SER A 39 2.21 20.55 -3.71
CA SER A 39 2.97 21.64 -4.34
C SER A 39 2.35 23.02 -4.12
N ASP A 40 1.03 23.08 -3.92
CA ASP A 40 0.30 24.31 -3.56
C ASP A 40 0.45 24.71 -2.08
N GLY A 41 1.21 23.93 -1.29
CA GLY A 41 1.48 24.18 0.13
C GLY A 41 0.44 23.59 1.09
N GLU A 42 -0.61 22.92 0.58
CA GLU A 42 -1.61 22.24 1.40
C GLU A 42 -1.02 20.98 2.05
N ALA A 43 -1.28 20.82 3.34
CA ALA A 43 -0.93 19.63 4.10
C ALA A 43 -2.17 18.78 4.39
N THR A 44 -2.10 17.49 4.04
CA THR A 44 -3.19 16.53 4.22
C THR A 44 -2.73 15.37 5.08
N VAL A 45 -3.45 15.11 6.17
CA VAL A 45 -3.27 13.92 6.99
C VAL A 45 -4.04 12.76 6.34
N VAL A 46 -3.38 11.63 6.15
CA VAL A 46 -3.97 10.44 5.53
C VAL A 46 -3.90 9.26 6.49
N ASP A 47 -5.04 8.62 6.71
CA ASP A 47 -5.15 7.36 7.45
C ASP A 47 -5.48 6.20 6.52
N VAL A 48 -4.65 5.17 6.52
CA VAL A 48 -4.83 3.95 5.74
C VAL A 48 -5.61 2.94 6.57
N LYS A 49 -6.70 2.41 6.03
CA LYS A 49 -7.53 1.41 6.71
C LYS A 49 -7.90 0.29 5.74
N ALA A 50 -8.02 -0.92 6.25
CA ALA A 50 -8.55 -2.04 5.46
C ALA A 50 -10.02 -1.75 5.10
N PRO A 51 -10.50 -2.09 3.89
CA PRO A 51 -11.90 -1.88 3.51
C PRO A 51 -12.90 -2.45 4.52
N SER A 52 -12.59 -3.61 5.10
CA SER A 52 -13.43 -4.30 6.09
C SER A 52 -13.62 -3.51 7.40
N LYS A 53 -12.74 -2.55 7.69
CA LYS A 53 -12.81 -1.71 8.90
C LYS A 53 -13.52 -0.38 8.66
N ARG A 54 -13.91 -0.08 7.42
CA ARG A 54 -14.53 1.19 7.02
C ARG A 54 -15.74 1.52 7.88
N ASP A 55 -16.64 0.56 8.09
CA ASP A 55 -17.90 0.81 8.79
C ASP A 55 -17.84 0.47 10.29
N HIS A 56 -16.65 0.13 10.81
CA HIS A 56 -16.51 -0.16 12.23
C HIS A 56 -16.74 1.13 13.06
N PRO A 57 -17.69 1.15 14.02
CA PRO A 57 -18.07 2.38 14.73
C PRO A 57 -16.89 3.10 15.39
N GLU A 58 -15.98 2.36 16.01
CA GLU A 58 -14.80 2.95 16.66
C GLU A 58 -13.82 3.59 15.65
N VAL A 59 -13.70 3.01 14.46
CA VAL A 59 -12.85 3.55 13.40
C VAL A 59 -13.47 4.84 12.88
N ARG A 60 -14.78 4.85 12.61
CA ARG A 60 -15.49 6.06 12.18
C ARG A 60 -15.41 7.19 13.20
N ALA A 61 -15.57 6.87 14.49
CA ALA A 61 -15.41 7.86 15.57
C ALA A 61 -13.99 8.42 15.62
N LEU A 62 -12.96 7.57 15.48
CA LEU A 62 -11.57 8.00 15.41
C LEU A 62 -11.31 8.90 14.18
N MET A 63 -11.76 8.49 12.99
CA MET A 63 -11.55 9.26 11.76
C MET A 63 -12.27 10.62 11.81
N ALA A 64 -13.48 10.68 12.35
CA ALA A 64 -14.22 11.93 12.53
C ALA A 64 -13.49 12.88 13.48
N TRP A 65 -13.05 12.38 14.63
CA TRP A 65 -12.26 13.15 15.58
C TRP A 65 -10.94 13.65 14.97
N THR A 66 -10.22 12.79 14.24
CA THR A 66 -8.97 13.17 13.57
C THR A 66 -9.22 14.28 12.55
N ARG A 67 -10.27 14.17 11.73
CA ARG A 67 -10.67 15.19 10.75
C ARG A 67 -10.85 16.56 11.41
N GLU A 68 -11.62 16.63 12.49
CA GLU A 68 -11.86 17.88 13.21
C GLU A 68 -10.57 18.43 13.84
N THR A 69 -9.76 17.55 14.42
CA THR A 69 -8.51 17.91 15.08
C THR A 69 -7.51 18.53 14.10
N VAL A 70 -7.37 17.98 12.89
CA VAL A 70 -6.43 18.50 11.88
C VAL A 70 -7.00 19.71 11.14
N ALA A 71 -8.31 19.77 10.93
CA ALA A 71 -8.98 20.94 10.36
C ALA A 71 -8.80 22.19 11.23
N SER A 72 -8.72 22.05 12.56
CA SER A 72 -8.39 23.17 13.47
C SER A 72 -7.01 23.80 13.22
N ARG A 73 -6.12 23.09 12.51
CA ARG A 73 -4.80 23.56 12.08
C ARG A 73 -4.77 24.00 10.61
N GLY A 74 -5.93 24.01 9.94
CA GLY A 74 -6.04 24.30 8.51
C GLY A 74 -5.54 23.18 7.60
N TRP A 75 -5.47 21.94 8.09
CA TRP A 75 -5.01 20.78 7.30
C TRP A 75 -6.17 19.95 6.77
N GLY A 76 -5.95 19.33 5.62
CA GLY A 76 -6.86 18.35 5.04
C GLY A 76 -6.83 17.02 5.78
N PHE A 77 -7.88 16.22 5.57
CA PHE A 77 -7.95 14.85 6.08
C PHE A 77 -8.58 13.89 5.06
N GLU A 78 -7.87 12.81 4.77
CA GLU A 78 -8.31 11.75 3.86
C GLU A 78 -8.23 10.38 4.52
N GLU A 79 -9.26 9.55 4.28
CA GLU A 79 -9.27 8.15 4.66
C GLU A 79 -9.01 7.30 3.41
N TRP A 80 -7.93 6.52 3.41
CA TRP A 80 -7.56 5.71 2.28
C TRP A 80 -7.84 4.22 2.55
N TYR A 81 -8.66 3.61 1.69
CA TYR A 81 -9.16 2.25 1.87
C TYR A 81 -8.55 1.22 0.93
N GLY A 82 -7.64 1.63 0.05
CA GLY A 82 -7.17 0.78 -1.04
C GLY A 82 -7.34 1.46 -2.39
N ALA A 83 -6.79 0.81 -3.40
CA ALA A 83 -7.00 1.14 -4.80
C ALA A 83 -7.23 -0.16 -5.58
N PRO A 84 -7.72 -0.10 -6.83
CA PRO A 84 -7.93 -1.29 -7.64
C PRO A 84 -6.67 -2.18 -7.67
N PRO A 85 -6.78 -3.51 -7.49
CA PRO A 85 -5.62 -4.40 -7.38
C PRO A 85 -4.63 -4.27 -8.54
N ARG A 86 -5.14 -4.06 -9.76
CA ARG A 86 -4.31 -3.82 -10.95
C ARG A 86 -3.47 -2.55 -10.86
N LEU A 87 -4.05 -1.46 -10.34
CA LEU A 87 -3.31 -0.22 -10.13
C LEU A 87 -2.22 -0.41 -9.07
N LEU A 88 -2.56 -1.04 -7.94
CA LEU A 88 -1.58 -1.34 -6.90
C LEU A 88 -0.44 -2.24 -7.40
N ALA A 89 -0.74 -3.27 -8.19
CA ALA A 89 0.27 -4.14 -8.78
C ALA A 89 1.21 -3.36 -9.71
N ASN A 90 0.67 -2.56 -10.63
CA ASN A 90 1.47 -1.75 -11.56
C ASN A 90 2.35 -0.73 -10.83
N VAL A 91 1.80 0.00 -9.87
CA VAL A 91 2.55 1.01 -9.13
C VAL A 91 3.58 0.34 -8.21
N SER A 92 3.29 -0.85 -7.66
CA SER A 92 4.26 -1.61 -6.83
C SER A 92 5.45 -2.05 -7.66
N PHE A 93 5.18 -2.55 -8.86
CA PHE A 93 6.21 -2.90 -9.81
C PHE A 93 7.08 -1.69 -10.17
N LEU A 94 6.47 -0.54 -10.49
CA LEU A 94 7.20 0.69 -10.80
C LEU A 94 7.97 1.27 -9.61
N ALA A 95 7.45 1.12 -8.38
CA ALA A 95 8.07 1.64 -7.16
C ALA A 95 9.49 1.14 -6.92
N TRP A 96 9.81 -0.07 -7.39
CA TRP A 96 11.14 -0.67 -7.29
C TRP A 96 12.19 0.06 -8.14
N TYR A 97 11.79 0.58 -9.31
CA TYR A 97 12.69 1.30 -10.23
C TYR A 97 13.06 2.70 -9.74
N ARG A 98 12.56 3.14 -8.58
CA ARG A 98 13.02 4.38 -7.92
C ARG A 98 14.35 4.19 -7.20
N ARG A 99 14.70 2.95 -6.86
CA ARG A 99 15.95 2.63 -6.16
C ARG A 99 17.00 2.24 -7.18
N ARG A 100 17.83 3.20 -7.60
CA ARG A 100 18.89 2.97 -8.60
C ARG A 100 19.80 1.78 -8.27
N VAL A 101 20.06 1.55 -6.98
CA VAL A 101 20.90 0.43 -6.48
C VAL A 101 20.38 -0.97 -6.82
N VAL A 102 19.07 -1.13 -7.09
CA VAL A 102 18.51 -2.44 -7.47
C VAL A 102 18.38 -2.62 -8.98
N ILE A 103 18.83 -1.65 -9.77
CA ILE A 103 18.68 -1.65 -11.24
C ILE A 103 20.00 -2.06 -11.89
N GLU A 104 19.96 -3.09 -12.74
CA GLU A 104 21.08 -3.42 -13.62
C GLU A 104 21.10 -2.46 -14.81
N GLU A 105 21.80 -1.34 -14.68
CA GLU A 105 21.78 -0.24 -15.66
C GLU A 105 22.18 -0.67 -17.08
N ALA A 106 23.01 -1.69 -17.22
CA ALA A 106 23.42 -2.25 -18.51
C ALA A 106 22.24 -2.77 -19.36
N LEU A 107 21.11 -3.11 -18.73
CA LEU A 107 19.92 -3.60 -19.40
C LEU A 107 18.94 -2.48 -19.83
N ILE A 108 19.14 -1.23 -19.41
CA ILE A 108 18.24 -0.11 -19.72
C ILE A 108 18.03 0.08 -21.24
N PRO A 109 19.07 0.12 -22.11
CA PRO A 109 18.86 0.28 -23.54
C PRO A 109 18.04 -0.85 -24.17
N GLN A 110 18.20 -2.08 -23.68
CA GLN A 110 17.47 -3.25 -24.18
C GLN A 110 15.98 -3.16 -23.81
N VAL A 111 15.69 -2.73 -22.58
CA VAL A 111 14.31 -2.52 -22.12
C VAL A 111 13.65 -1.38 -22.89
N LEU A 112 14.32 -0.23 -23.06
CA LEU A 112 13.80 0.90 -23.85
C LEU A 112 13.55 0.54 -25.32
N GLY A 113 14.44 -0.25 -25.93
CA GLY A 113 14.27 -0.73 -27.30
C GLY A 113 13.06 -1.66 -27.44
N ALA A 114 12.79 -2.49 -26.44
CA ALA A 114 11.64 -3.38 -26.45
C ALA A 114 10.32 -2.62 -26.23
N THR A 115 10.29 -1.57 -25.40
CA THR A 115 9.07 -0.83 -25.01
C THR A 115 8.51 0.11 -26.06
N ALA A 116 9.23 0.34 -27.17
CA ALA A 116 8.82 1.22 -28.26
C ALA A 116 7.45 0.87 -28.91
N GLY A 117 6.88 -0.32 -28.63
CA GLY A 117 5.59 -0.78 -29.13
C GLY A 117 4.37 -0.58 -28.22
N GLY A 118 4.47 0.11 -27.08
CA GLY A 118 3.30 0.49 -26.28
C GLY A 118 2.57 -0.65 -25.54
N ARG A 119 3.26 -1.74 -25.21
CA ARG A 119 2.66 -2.89 -24.48
C ARG A 119 2.34 -2.55 -23.02
N ALA A 120 1.31 -3.22 -22.47
CA ALA A 120 0.89 -3.03 -21.08
C ALA A 120 1.98 -3.47 -20.09
N VAL A 121 2.17 -2.72 -18.99
CA VAL A 121 3.20 -2.97 -17.94
C VAL A 121 3.21 -4.42 -17.43
N VAL A 122 2.03 -5.07 -17.34
CA VAL A 122 1.91 -6.47 -16.89
C VAL A 122 2.56 -7.49 -17.83
N GLU A 123 2.71 -7.17 -19.12
CA GLU A 123 3.33 -8.02 -20.12
C GLU A 123 4.86 -7.92 -20.12
N TRP A 124 5.41 -6.90 -19.44
CA TRP A 124 6.85 -6.63 -19.35
C TRP A 124 7.59 -7.44 -18.29
N ASN A 125 6.84 -8.16 -17.45
CA ASN A 125 7.32 -8.79 -16.24
C ASN A 125 8.55 -9.72 -16.45
N GLY A 126 8.58 -10.47 -17.56
CA GLY A 126 9.68 -11.39 -17.88
C GLY A 126 11.01 -10.71 -18.28
N LEU A 127 10.94 -9.54 -18.94
CA LEU A 127 12.13 -8.75 -19.30
C LEU A 127 12.61 -7.91 -18.12
N CYS A 128 11.66 -7.28 -17.43
CA CYS A 128 11.91 -6.40 -16.30
C CYS A 128 12.40 -7.12 -15.04
N GLY A 129 12.00 -8.39 -14.84
CA GLY A 129 12.52 -9.23 -13.77
C GLY A 129 14.03 -9.50 -13.87
N ARG A 130 14.65 -9.30 -15.05
CA ARG A 130 16.12 -9.33 -15.22
C ARG A 130 16.78 -7.99 -14.91
N LEU A 131 16.03 -6.88 -15.04
CA LEU A 131 16.52 -5.52 -14.76
C LEU A 131 16.63 -5.25 -13.25
N ILE A 132 15.87 -5.97 -12.41
CA ILE A 132 15.96 -5.88 -10.95
C ILE A 132 16.84 -6.99 -10.41
N LEU A 133 17.86 -6.65 -9.63
CA LEU A 133 18.70 -7.64 -8.94
C LEU A 133 17.82 -8.47 -7.97
N PRO A 134 17.91 -9.81 -7.97
CA PRO A 134 17.05 -10.66 -7.15
C PRO A 134 17.25 -10.37 -5.66
N TRP A 135 16.22 -9.83 -5.02
CA TRP A 135 16.13 -9.70 -3.57
C TRP A 135 15.26 -10.81 -3.01
N SER A 136 15.78 -11.61 -2.08
CA SER A 136 15.14 -12.81 -1.51
C SER A 136 14.05 -12.52 -0.46
N GLY A 137 13.53 -11.30 -0.41
CA GLY A 137 12.45 -10.90 0.49
C GLY A 137 11.05 -11.34 0.04
N PRO A 138 10.05 -11.28 0.92
CA PRO A 138 8.67 -11.69 0.63
C PRO A 138 7.96 -10.83 -0.43
N TRP A 139 8.59 -9.75 -0.91
CA TRP A 139 8.09 -8.82 -1.92
C TRP A 139 8.89 -8.90 -3.23
N CYS A 140 9.56 -10.03 -3.47
CA CYS A 140 10.26 -10.27 -4.73
C CYS A 140 9.28 -10.15 -5.91
N CYS A 141 9.71 -9.51 -7.01
CA CYS A 141 8.89 -9.30 -8.21
C CYS A 141 8.21 -10.60 -8.67
N THR A 142 8.89 -11.74 -8.56
CA THR A 142 8.34 -13.06 -8.90
C THR A 142 7.13 -13.46 -8.04
N ARG A 143 7.04 -13.04 -6.78
CA ARG A 143 5.94 -13.41 -5.87
C ARG A 143 4.69 -12.53 -6.02
N LEU A 144 4.85 -11.27 -6.42
CA LEU A 144 3.73 -10.39 -6.80
C LEU A 144 3.09 -10.78 -8.15
N SER A 145 3.72 -11.70 -8.88
CA SER A 145 3.34 -12.12 -10.23
C SER A 145 2.43 -13.35 -10.26
N ASP A 146 2.23 -14.02 -9.13
CA ASP A 146 1.40 -15.21 -9.06
C ASP A 146 -0.07 -14.81 -8.90
N PRO A 147 -0.94 -14.98 -9.92
CA PRO A 147 -2.35 -14.64 -9.80
C PRO A 147 -3.07 -15.43 -8.70
N SER A 148 -2.49 -16.53 -8.20
CA SER A 148 -2.99 -17.27 -7.04
C SER A 148 -2.71 -16.60 -5.70
N ALA A 149 -1.72 -15.69 -5.61
CA ALA A 149 -1.36 -14.96 -4.39
C ALA A 149 -2.33 -13.80 -4.07
N LEU A 150 -3.23 -13.45 -4.99
CA LEU A 150 -4.28 -12.43 -4.80
C LEU A 150 -5.59 -13.00 -4.23
N SER A 151 -5.68 -14.32 -4.09
CA SER A 151 -6.78 -14.98 -3.38
C SER A 151 -6.46 -14.99 -1.88
N ALA A 152 -7.33 -14.37 -1.07
CA ALA A 152 -7.25 -14.47 0.39
C ALA A 152 -7.15 -15.95 0.80
N PRO A 153 -6.35 -16.31 1.82
CA PRO A 153 -6.27 -17.68 2.28
C PRO A 153 -7.67 -18.14 2.69
N GLY A 154 -8.24 -19.07 1.92
CA GLY A 154 -9.48 -19.74 2.26
C GLY A 154 -9.32 -20.39 3.63
N ARG A 155 -10.27 -20.11 4.52
CA ARG A 155 -10.47 -20.90 5.73
C ARG A 155 -10.52 -22.37 5.31
N SER A 156 -9.53 -23.14 5.72
CA SER A 156 -9.65 -24.59 5.73
C SER A 156 -10.69 -24.92 6.80
N ASP A 157 -11.93 -25.13 6.39
CA ASP A 157 -12.94 -25.74 7.23
C ASP A 157 -12.47 -27.18 7.52
N GLY A 158 -12.05 -27.39 8.76
CA GLY A 158 -11.69 -28.70 9.28
C GLY A 158 -12.94 -29.54 9.43
N THR A 159 -13.28 -30.33 8.41
CA THR A 159 -14.14 -31.50 8.58
C THR A 159 -13.31 -32.62 9.22
N SER A 160 -13.41 -32.76 10.54
CA SER A 160 -12.97 -33.95 11.25
C SER A 160 -13.98 -35.08 11.00
N SER A 161 -13.70 -35.96 10.04
CA SER A 161 -14.33 -37.27 9.97
C SER A 161 -13.54 -38.24 10.84
N GLY A 162 -14.18 -38.73 11.90
CA GLY A 162 -13.67 -39.81 12.73
C GLY A 162 -13.64 -41.17 12.03
N GLY A 163 -12.84 -42.07 12.59
CA GLY A 163 -12.60 -43.45 12.17
C GLY A 163 -11.15 -43.77 12.51
N GLY A 164 -10.82 -44.35 13.66
CA GLY A 164 -11.38 -45.59 14.19
C GLY A 164 -10.47 -46.72 13.76
N GLY A 165 -9.51 -47.07 14.63
CA GLY A 165 -8.52 -48.11 14.37
C GLY A 165 -7.66 -48.35 15.61
N LEU A 166 -8.29 -48.86 16.68
CA LEU A 166 -7.57 -49.56 17.74
C LEU A 166 -7.03 -50.86 17.14
N ILE A 167 -5.72 -51.03 17.28
CA ILE A 167 -5.11 -52.29 17.64
C ILE A 167 -4.94 -52.14 19.16
N ALA A 168 -5.54 -52.95 20.04
CA ALA A 168 -6.22 -54.23 19.89
C ALA A 168 -7.72 -54.16 20.24
#